data_AF-A0A1E7Q2V8-F1
#
_entry.id   AF-A0A1E7Q2V8-F1
#
_cell.length_a   1.000
_cell.length_b   1.000
_cell.length_c   1.000
_cell.angle_alpha   90.00
_cell.angle_beta   90.00
_cell.angle_gamma   90.00
#
_symmetry.space_group_name_H-M   'P 1'
#
loop_
_entity.id
_entity.type
_entity.pdbx_description
1 polymer ?
#
loop_
_entity_poly.entity_id
_entity_poly.type
_entity_poly.pdbx_seq_one_letter_code
_entity_poly.pdbx_strand_id
1 'polypeptide(L)'
;MLFFKRLTVFSAAALLAACQQVNLPQGDYQQLSAEETEKPLQLLLQEGKISGFTGCNNVMGQYSLDKGELVVSQLASTMMACAPEDMQREQQFNQFLQNRPKVSIEDNVLILSENETIYQFSLR
;
A
#
# COMPACT_ATOMS: atom_id res chain seq x y z
N MET A 1 -16.55 -60.82 -26.13
CA MET A 1 -15.96 -60.31 -24.87
C MET A 1 -15.67 -58.83 -25.11
N LEU A 2 -16.37 -57.94 -24.40
CA LEU A 2 -16.34 -56.48 -24.61
C LEU A 2 -14.96 -55.89 -24.23
N PHE A 3 -14.38 -55.07 -25.11
CA PHE A 3 -13.23 -54.23 -24.77
C PHE A 3 -13.74 -52.96 -24.07
N PHE A 4 -13.54 -52.91 -22.76
CA PHE A 4 -13.81 -51.75 -21.92
C PHE A 4 -12.75 -50.65 -22.16
N LYS A 5 -13.25 -49.42 -22.31
CA LYS A 5 -12.53 -48.14 -22.40
C LYS A 5 -11.42 -48.01 -21.35
N ARG A 6 -10.29 -47.43 -21.76
CA ARG A 6 -9.48 -46.56 -20.88
C ARG A 6 -9.35 -45.20 -21.55
N LEU A 7 -10.25 -44.30 -21.19
CA LEU A 7 -10.15 -42.88 -21.51
C LEU A 7 -9.15 -42.29 -20.49
N THR A 8 -7.97 -41.92 -20.95
CA THR A 8 -7.00 -41.13 -20.16
C THR A 8 -7.61 -39.75 -19.91
N VAL A 9 -8.06 -39.53 -18.68
CA VAL A 9 -8.41 -38.19 -18.19
C VAL A 9 -7.09 -37.44 -17.97
N PHE A 10 -6.72 -36.56 -18.89
CA PHE A 10 -5.75 -35.51 -18.60
C PHE A 10 -6.39 -34.60 -17.56
N SER A 11 -5.99 -34.76 -16.30
CA SER A 11 -6.36 -33.83 -15.24
C SER A 11 -5.71 -32.49 -15.60
N ALA A 12 -6.52 -31.54 -16.03
CA ALA A 12 -6.10 -30.15 -16.17
C ALA A 12 -5.71 -29.67 -14.77
N ALA A 13 -4.42 -29.52 -14.52
CA ALA A 13 -3.92 -28.83 -13.34
C ALA A 13 -4.38 -27.37 -13.46
N ALA A 14 -5.51 -27.06 -12.82
CA ALA A 14 -5.94 -25.68 -12.62
C ALA A 14 -4.87 -25.02 -11.76
N LEU A 15 -4.01 -24.20 -12.40
CA LEU A 15 -3.20 -23.21 -11.72
C LEU A 15 -4.19 -22.23 -11.07
N LEU A 16 -4.60 -22.54 -9.84
CA LEU A 16 -5.23 -21.58 -8.97
C LEU A 16 -4.16 -20.50 -8.72
N ALA A 17 -4.20 -19.43 -9.50
CA ALA A 17 -3.64 -18.17 -9.09
C ALA A 17 -4.41 -17.77 -7.82
N ALA A 18 -3.95 -18.26 -6.67
CA ALA A 18 -4.47 -17.84 -5.39
C ALA A 18 -4.20 -16.34 -5.32
N CYS A 19 -5.25 -15.52 -5.35
CA CYS A 19 -5.14 -14.13 -4.98
C CYS A 19 -4.57 -14.11 -3.56
N GLN A 20 -3.27 -13.87 -3.42
CA GLN A 20 -2.65 -13.68 -2.12
C GLN A 20 -3.19 -12.37 -1.58
N GLN A 21 -4.22 -12.46 -0.74
CA GLN A 21 -4.83 -11.31 -0.11
C GLN A 21 -3.86 -10.83 0.96
N VAL A 22 -3.21 -9.70 0.70
CA VAL A 22 -2.30 -9.07 1.67
C VAL A 22 -3.12 -8.67 2.90
N ASN A 23 -2.74 -9.18 4.07
CA ASN A 23 -3.31 -8.73 5.32
C ASN A 23 -2.52 -7.52 5.80
N LEU A 24 -3.08 -6.32 5.66
CA LEU A 24 -2.49 -5.07 6.13
C LEU A 24 -2.94 -4.78 7.56
N PRO A 25 -2.05 -4.86 8.58
CA PRO A 25 -2.41 -4.53 9.95
C PRO A 25 -2.93 -3.10 10.07
N GLN A 26 -3.88 -2.89 10.96
CA GLN A 26 -4.29 -1.55 11.36
C GLN A 26 -3.31 -0.98 12.38
N GLY A 27 -3.15 0.33 12.38
CA GLY A 27 -2.34 1.06 13.36
C GLY A 27 -1.54 2.20 12.75
N ASP A 28 -0.60 2.69 13.55
CA ASP A 28 0.26 3.83 13.25
C ASP A 28 1.56 3.37 12.57
N TYR A 29 1.74 3.77 11.32
CA TYR A 29 2.91 3.51 10.53
C TYR A 29 3.79 4.75 10.46
N GLN A 30 5.08 4.60 10.75
CA GLN A 30 6.07 5.64 10.52
C GLN A 30 7.08 5.19 9.46
N GLN A 31 7.41 6.10 8.54
CA GLN A 31 8.47 5.88 7.56
C GLN A 31 9.80 5.55 8.22
N LEU A 32 10.50 4.54 7.67
CA LEU A 32 11.82 4.10 8.11
C LEU A 32 12.96 4.97 7.57
N SER A 33 12.82 5.50 6.35
CA SER A 33 13.88 6.22 5.61
C SER A 33 13.65 7.73 5.51
N ALA A 34 13.25 8.39 6.59
CA ALA A 34 13.36 9.85 6.63
C ALA A 34 14.83 10.21 6.87
N GLU A 35 15.38 11.16 6.10
CA GLU A 35 16.68 11.74 6.45
C GLU A 35 16.62 12.28 7.89
N GLU A 36 17.72 12.23 8.66
CA GLU A 36 17.71 12.53 10.10
C GLU A 36 17.15 13.94 10.43
N THR A 37 17.23 14.87 9.47
CA THR A 37 16.76 16.24 9.61
C THR A 37 15.29 16.43 9.25
N GLU A 38 14.64 15.44 8.66
CA GLU A 38 13.25 15.53 8.21
C GLU A 38 12.28 14.84 9.17
N LYS A 39 11.13 15.48 9.41
CA LYS A 39 10.02 14.78 10.06
C LYS A 39 9.55 13.63 9.16
N PRO A 40 9.48 12.39 9.66
CA PRO A 40 9.09 11.24 8.87
C PRO A 40 7.61 11.28 8.49
N LEU A 41 7.28 10.71 7.32
CA LEU A 41 5.90 10.47 6.91
C LEU A 41 5.21 9.52 7.90
N GLN A 42 3.94 9.76 8.16
CA GLN A 42 3.12 8.96 9.06
C GLN A 42 1.80 8.60 8.40
N LEU A 43 1.38 7.34 8.57
CA LEU A 43 0.08 6.85 8.12
C LEU A 43 -0.61 6.13 9.27
N LEU A 44 -1.82 6.57 9.63
CA LEU A 44 -2.74 5.82 10.47
C LEU A 44 -3.73 5.09 9.55
N LEU A 45 -3.75 3.77 9.64
CA LEU A 45 -4.69 2.91 8.92
C LEU A 45 -5.64 2.27 9.93
N GLN A 46 -6.92 2.66 9.89
CA GLN A 46 -7.90 2.16 10.84
C GLN A 46 -9.29 2.12 10.21
N GLU A 47 -9.99 0.99 10.32
CA GLU A 47 -11.39 0.83 9.90
C GLU A 47 -11.69 1.38 8.47
N GLY A 48 -10.79 1.12 7.52
CA GLY A 48 -10.93 1.59 6.13
C GLY A 48 -10.69 3.10 5.94
N LYS A 49 -10.12 3.78 6.94
CA LYS A 49 -9.70 5.18 6.88
C LYS A 49 -8.19 5.30 6.93
N ILE A 50 -7.67 6.23 6.15
CA ILE A 50 -6.26 6.60 6.10
C ILE A 50 -6.14 8.06 6.54
N SER A 51 -5.19 8.35 7.40
CA SER A 51 -4.82 9.72 7.75
C SER A 51 -3.34 9.80 8.10
N GLY A 52 -2.80 11.01 8.26
CA GLY A 52 -1.46 11.19 8.79
C GLY A 52 -0.69 12.30 8.11
N PHE A 53 0.58 12.43 8.48
CA PHE A 53 1.45 13.51 8.03
C PHE A 53 2.19 13.11 6.76
N THR A 54 2.08 13.93 5.71
CA THR A 54 2.62 13.59 4.37
C THR A 54 3.75 14.49 3.89
N GLY A 55 4.23 15.42 4.72
CA GLY A 55 5.41 16.24 4.40
C GLY A 55 5.29 17.67 4.91
N CYS A 56 4.19 18.35 4.56
CA CYS A 56 3.83 19.66 5.10
C CYS A 56 2.49 19.58 5.84
N ASN A 57 1.48 19.00 5.19
CA ASN A 57 0.14 18.88 5.74
C ASN A 57 -0.20 17.50 6.30
N ASN A 58 -1.36 17.43 6.96
CA ASN A 58 -2.00 16.16 7.28
C ASN A 58 -3.06 15.83 6.24
N VAL A 59 -3.16 14.55 5.91
CA VAL A 59 -4.20 14.03 5.03
C VAL A 59 -5.23 13.20 5.77
N MET A 60 -6.38 13.04 5.14
CA MET A 60 -7.43 12.10 5.54
C MET A 60 -8.15 11.57 4.31
N GLY A 61 -8.61 10.33 4.37
CA GLY A 61 -9.36 9.70 3.29
C GLY A 61 -9.86 8.32 3.67
N GLN A 62 -10.34 7.59 2.67
CA GLN A 62 -10.71 6.19 2.78
C GLN A 62 -9.67 5.34 2.06
N TYR A 63 -9.42 4.14 2.57
CA TYR A 63 -8.58 3.16 1.89
C TYR A 63 -9.27 1.80 1.81
N SER A 64 -8.90 1.04 0.78
CA SER A 64 -9.18 -0.38 0.66
C SER A 64 -7.99 -1.09 0.03
N LEU A 65 -8.04 -2.42 0.01
CA LEU A 65 -7.09 -3.24 -0.73
C LEU A 65 -7.80 -3.88 -1.91
N ASP A 66 -7.25 -3.69 -3.11
CA ASP A 66 -7.72 -4.34 -4.33
C ASP A 66 -6.53 -5.01 -5.02
N LYS A 67 -6.57 -6.35 -5.13
CA LYS A 67 -5.54 -7.16 -5.81
C LYS A 67 -4.10 -6.86 -5.37
N GLY A 68 -3.90 -6.56 -4.08
CA GLY A 68 -2.58 -6.26 -3.51
C GLY A 68 -2.13 -4.81 -3.69
N GLU A 69 -3.03 -3.91 -4.12
CA GLU A 69 -2.78 -2.47 -4.20
C GLU A 69 -3.56 -1.72 -3.12
N LEU A 70 -2.97 -0.65 -2.61
CA LEU A 70 -3.61 0.29 -1.70
C LEU A 70 -4.44 1.27 -2.51
N VAL A 71 -5.76 1.15 -2.46
CA VAL A 71 -6.65 2.09 -3.14
C VAL A 71 -7.06 3.17 -2.16
N VAL A 72 -6.57 4.39 -2.38
CA VAL A 72 -6.94 5.56 -1.58
C VAL A 72 -8.03 6.35 -2.33
N SER A 73 -9.08 6.74 -1.62
CA SER A 73 -10.18 7.54 -2.18
C SER A 73 -10.53 8.70 -1.26
N GLN A 74 -11.04 9.79 -1.86
CA GLN A 74 -11.44 11.00 -1.13
C GLN A 74 -10.29 11.58 -0.27
N LEU A 75 -9.05 11.50 -0.77
CA LEU A 75 -7.89 12.06 -0.10
C LEU A 75 -8.00 13.59 -0.06
N ALA A 76 -8.14 14.13 1.15
CA ALA A 76 -8.12 15.56 1.43
C ALA A 76 -6.89 15.89 2.28
N SER A 77 -6.37 17.11 2.11
CA SER A 77 -5.21 17.63 2.86
C SER A 77 -5.57 18.94 3.57
N THR A 78 -4.91 19.23 4.68
CA THR A 78 -4.93 20.57 5.28
C THR A 78 -4.23 21.61 4.39
N MET A 79 -4.31 22.90 4.72
CA MET A 79 -3.75 24.00 3.91
C MET A 79 -2.74 24.84 4.69
N MET A 80 -1.72 24.19 5.25
CA MET A 80 -0.54 24.84 5.83
C MET A 80 0.50 25.12 4.74
N ALA A 81 1.24 26.20 4.92
CA ALA A 81 2.41 26.52 4.11
C ALA A 81 3.68 26.16 4.91
N CYS A 82 4.59 25.41 4.29
CA CYS A 82 5.87 24.99 4.86
C CYS A 82 7.03 25.43 3.93
N ALA A 83 8.23 24.92 4.17
CA ALA A 83 9.32 25.08 3.23
C ALA A 83 8.97 24.44 1.86
N PRO A 84 9.51 24.95 0.74
CA PRO A 84 9.23 24.41 -0.59
C PRO A 84 9.51 22.90 -0.72
N GLU A 85 10.56 22.41 -0.08
CA GLU A 85 10.92 20.99 -0.04
C GLU A 85 9.86 20.11 0.63
N ASP A 86 9.32 20.53 1.77
CA ASP A 86 8.24 19.81 2.48
C ASP A 86 6.95 19.78 1.67
N MET A 87 6.62 20.88 1.00
CA MET A 87 5.45 20.97 0.13
C MET A 87 5.58 20.08 -1.11
N GLN A 88 6.78 20.03 -1.70
CA GLN A 88 7.07 19.13 -2.82
C GLN A 88 6.98 17.67 -2.38
N ARG A 89 7.53 17.34 -1.21
CA ARG A 89 7.47 16.00 -0.62
C ARG A 89 6.02 15.57 -0.36
N GLU A 90 5.19 16.46 0.17
CA GLU A 90 3.75 16.23 0.30
C GLU A 90 3.10 15.93 -1.04
N GLN A 91 3.33 16.76 -2.06
CA GLN A 91 2.70 16.58 -3.36
C GLN A 91 3.08 15.22 -3.96
N GLN A 92 4.36 14.86 -3.91
CA GLN A 92 4.88 13.60 -4.44
C GLN A 92 4.26 12.40 -3.71
N PHE A 93 4.22 12.43 -2.37
CA PHE A 93 3.67 11.32 -1.60
C PHE A 93 2.16 11.20 -1.75
N ASN A 94 1.43 12.31 -1.79
CA ASN A 94 -0.02 12.30 -2.04
C ASN A 94 -0.34 11.75 -3.43
N GLN A 95 0.44 12.10 -4.46
CA GLN A 95 0.29 11.55 -5.80
C GLN A 95 0.58 10.05 -5.83
N PHE A 96 1.66 9.62 -5.17
CA PHE A 96 2.00 8.21 -5.02
C PHE A 96 0.86 7.40 -4.38
N LEU A 97 0.24 7.90 -3.30
CA LEU A 97 -0.92 7.24 -2.67
C LEU A 97 -2.13 7.13 -3.63
N GLN A 98 -2.34 8.12 -4.49
CA GLN A 98 -3.42 8.12 -5.48
C GLN A 98 -3.16 7.18 -6.66
N ASN A 99 -1.89 6.82 -6.91
CA ASN A 99 -1.50 5.93 -8.00
C ASN A 99 -1.63 4.43 -7.66
N ARG A 100 -2.31 4.10 -6.56
CA ARG A 100 -2.59 2.71 -6.14
C ARG A 100 -1.30 1.89 -5.94
N PRO A 101 -0.42 2.27 -5.01
CA PRO A 101 0.84 1.57 -4.83
C PRO A 101 0.59 0.13 -4.39
N LYS A 102 1.45 -0.79 -4.85
CA LYS A 102 1.45 -2.18 -4.41
C LYS A 102 1.84 -2.25 -2.94
N VAL A 103 1.18 -3.15 -2.23
CA VAL A 103 1.40 -3.42 -0.81
C VAL A 103 2.13 -4.74 -0.66
N SER A 104 3.25 -4.73 0.04
CA SER A 104 3.86 -5.95 0.61
C SER A 104 4.23 -5.72 2.07
N ILE A 105 4.37 -6.82 2.81
CA ILE A 105 4.84 -6.81 4.19
C ILE A 105 5.96 -7.83 4.30
N GLU A 106 7.13 -7.37 4.72
CA GLU A 106 8.33 -8.17 4.91
C GLU A 106 8.93 -7.85 6.28
N ASP A 107 9.13 -8.85 7.14
CA ASP A 107 9.71 -8.68 8.48
C ASP A 107 9.10 -7.53 9.31
N ASN A 108 7.76 -7.41 9.28
CA ASN A 108 6.97 -6.34 9.93
C ASN A 108 7.17 -4.93 9.34
N VAL A 109 7.80 -4.82 8.17
CA VAL A 109 7.91 -3.59 7.41
C VAL A 109 6.82 -3.56 6.35
N LEU A 110 5.97 -2.55 6.38
CA LEU A 110 5.07 -2.22 5.30
C LEU A 110 5.87 -1.58 4.17
N ILE A 111 5.81 -2.17 2.99
CA ILE A 111 6.43 -1.65 1.78
C ILE A 111 5.31 -1.25 0.82
N LEU A 112 5.31 0.03 0.45
CA LEU A 112 4.48 0.57 -0.62
C LEU A 112 5.38 0.82 -1.83
N SER A 113 5.01 0.30 -2.99
CA SER A 113 5.81 0.46 -4.22
C SER A 113 4.98 0.83 -5.45
N GLU A 114 5.56 1.71 -6.26
CA GLU A 114 5.03 2.10 -7.58
C GLU A 114 6.22 2.36 -8.51
N ASN A 115 6.35 1.59 -9.60
CA ASN A 115 7.51 1.64 -10.49
C ASN A 115 8.83 1.44 -9.70
N GLU A 116 9.73 2.43 -9.70
CA GLU A 116 10.99 2.43 -8.96
C GLU A 116 10.87 3.11 -7.59
N THR A 117 9.73 3.74 -7.30
CA THR A 117 9.49 4.46 -6.04
C THR A 117 9.06 3.47 -4.95
N ILE A 118 9.75 3.51 -3.81
CA ILE A 118 9.47 2.65 -2.66
C ILE A 118 9.41 3.50 -1.39
N TYR A 119 8.35 3.33 -0.61
CA TYR A 119 8.24 3.83 0.76
C TYR A 119 8.15 2.65 1.73
N GLN A 120 8.94 2.71 2.80
CA GLN A 120 8.98 1.67 3.84
C GLN A 120 8.54 2.25 5.17
N PHE A 121 7.67 1.53 5.88
CA PHE A 121 7.13 1.95 7.16
C PHE A 121 7.22 0.83 8.19
N SER A 122 7.53 1.18 9.43
CA SER A 122 7.33 0.31 10.59
C SER A 122 6.01 0.63 11.27
N LEU A 123 5.28 -0.42 11.68
CA LEU A 123 4.19 -0.27 12.65
C LEU A 123 4.77 0.13 14.02
N ARG A 124 4.10 1.05 14.71
CA ARG A 124 4.47 1.56 16.04
C ARG A 124 3.60 1.06 17.17
#